data_AF-A0A4Y8M4G7-F1
#
_entry.id   AF-A0A4Y8M4G7-F1
#
_cell.length_a   1.000
_cell.length_b   1.000
_cell.length_c   1.000
_cell.angle_alpha   90.00
_cell.angle_beta   90.00
_cell.angle_gamma   90.00
#
_symmetry.space_group_name_H-M   'P 1'
#
loop_
_entity.id
_entity.type
_entity.pdbx_description
1 polymer ?
#
loop_
_entity_poly.entity_id
_entity_poly.type
_entity_poly.pdbx_seq_one_letter_code
_entity_poly.pdbx_strand_id
1 'polypeptide(L)' 'MRAAIFFKQKTGSTFIERLTEIRIEEAKKKLASSDSKITDIAEQTGFSNIRHFNRVFKNETGLTPKDYRERA' A
#
# COMPACT_ATOMS: atom_id res chain seq x y z
N MET A 1 -3.45 22.11 18.91
CA MET A 1 -2.21 21.62 18.26
C MET A 1 -2.57 20.54 17.24
N ARG A 2 -2.21 20.70 15.95
CA ARG A 2 -2.46 19.66 14.93
C ARG A 2 -1.46 18.51 15.11
N ALA A 3 -1.90 17.38 15.65
CA ALA A 3 -1.08 16.18 15.88
C ALA A 3 -0.30 15.72 14.63
N ALA A 4 -0.85 15.94 13.43
CA ALA A 4 -0.21 15.62 12.15
C ALA A 4 1.14 16.35 11.92
N ILE A 5 1.31 17.56 12.47
CA ILE A 5 2.54 18.35 12.30
C ILE A 5 3.68 17.79 13.18
N PHE A 6 3.35 17.35 14.39
CA PHE A 6 4.34 16.85 15.35
C PHE A 6 4.97 15.52 14.90
N PHE A 7 4.20 14.65 14.27
CA PHE A 7 4.72 13.38 13.75
C PHE A 7 5.66 13.60 12.56
N LYS A 8 5.27 14.45 11.60
CA LYS A 8 6.08 14.74 10.39
C LYS A 8 7.44 15.36 10.74
N GLN A 9 7.53 16.17 11.78
CA GLN A 9 8.80 16.78 12.23
C GLN A 9 9.81 15.78 12.82
N LYS A 10 9.35 14.64 13.33
CA LYS A 10 10.21 13.63 13.98
C LYS A 10 10.63 12.50 13.05
N THR A 11 9.83 12.17 12.03
CA THR A 11 10.06 11.03 11.12
C THR A 11 10.25 11.40 9.66
N GLY A 12 10.05 12.66 9.26
CA GLY A 12 10.10 13.11 7.87
C GLY A 12 8.86 12.75 7.05
N SER A 13 8.12 11.71 7.47
CA SER A 13 6.84 11.28 6.91
C SER A 13 5.72 11.36 7.95
N THR A 14 4.47 11.52 7.47
CA THR A 14 3.28 11.42 8.32
C THR A 14 3.04 9.96 8.71
N PHE A 15 2.33 9.72 9.82
CA PHE A 15 1.93 8.38 10.23
C PHE A 15 1.18 7.62 9.09
N ILE A 16 0.37 8.34 8.33
CA ILE A 16 -0.39 7.78 7.21
C ILE A 16 0.52 7.34 6.06
N GLU A 17 1.56 8.12 5.73
CA GLU A 17 2.55 7.74 4.72
C GLU A 17 3.28 6.46 5.14
N ARG A 18 3.79 6.42 6.38
CA ARG A 18 4.48 5.23 6.89
C ARG A 18 3.57 3.99 6.96
N LEU A 19 2.31 4.16 7.37
CA LEU A 19 1.34 3.08 7.36
C LEU A 19 1.08 2.60 5.93
N THR A 20 1.03 3.51 4.97
CA THR A 20 0.81 3.19 3.55
C THR A 20 1.97 2.36 3.00
N GLU A 21 3.22 2.74 3.26
CA GLU A 21 4.42 1.98 2.88
C GLU A 21 4.35 0.54 3.40
N ILE A 22 4.07 0.36 4.70
CA ILE A 22 3.97 -0.97 5.33
C ILE A 22 2.88 -1.81 4.64
N ARG A 23 1.72 -1.23 4.37
CA ARG A 23 0.60 -1.93 3.71
C ARG A 23 0.96 -2.35 2.29
N ILE A 24 1.68 -1.51 1.55
CA ILE A 24 2.12 -1.83 0.18
C ILE A 24 3.19 -2.94 0.19
N GLU A 25 4.13 -2.92 1.12
CA GLU A 25 5.12 -4.01 1.24
C GLU A 25 4.45 -5.37 1.54
N GLU A 26 3.45 -5.40 2.40
CA GLU A 26 2.67 -6.63 2.63
C GLU A 26 1.84 -7.04 1.40
N ALA A 27 1.29 -6.08 0.65
CA ALA A 27 0.58 -6.36 -0.58
C ALA A 27 1.51 -6.98 -1.64
N LYS A 28 2.74 -6.47 -1.80
CA LYS A 28 3.75 -7.01 -2.72
C LYS A 28 4.06 -8.48 -2.40
N LYS A 29 4.25 -8.81 -1.12
CA LYS A 29 4.48 -10.19 -0.67
C LYS A 29 3.32 -11.10 -1.05
N LYS A 30 2.07 -10.69 -0.75
CA LYS A 30 0.86 -11.48 -1.05
C LYS A 30 0.61 -11.64 -2.55
N LEU A 31 0.93 -10.63 -3.35
CA LEU A 31 0.79 -10.68 -4.81
C LEU A 31 1.78 -11.68 -5.44
N ALA A 32 2.99 -11.78 -4.88
CA ALA A 32 4.03 -12.69 -5.34
C ALA A 32 3.85 -14.14 -4.84
N SER A 33 3.21 -14.33 -3.69
CA SER A 33 3.09 -15.65 -3.05
C SER A 33 1.71 -16.29 -3.14
N SER A 34 0.71 -15.62 -3.74
CA SER A 34 -0.65 -16.16 -3.81
C SER A 34 -1.46 -15.70 -5.02
N ASP A 35 -2.40 -16.54 -5.44
CA ASP A 35 -3.40 -16.27 -6.48
C ASP A 35 -4.68 -15.59 -5.95
N SER A 36 -4.67 -15.14 -4.70
CA SER A 36 -5.81 -14.44 -4.10
C SER A 36 -6.27 -13.27 -4.98
N LYS A 37 -7.56 -12.94 -5.00
CA LYS A 37 -8.03 -11.82 -5.82
C LYS A 37 -7.37 -10.53 -5.32
N ILE A 38 -7.02 -9.65 -6.25
CA ILE A 38 -6.39 -8.36 -5.93
C ILE A 38 -7.27 -7.53 -4.98
N THR A 39 -8.60 -7.66 -5.10
CA THR A 39 -9.58 -7.07 -4.16
C THR A 39 -9.39 -7.56 -2.73
N ASP A 40 -9.21 -8.86 -2.55
CA ASP A 40 -9.10 -9.49 -1.24
C ASP A 40 -7.75 -9.13 -0.61
N ILE A 41 -6.69 -9.04 -1.42
CA ILE A 41 -5.37 -8.57 -0.97
C ILE A 41 -5.45 -7.11 -0.52
N ALA A 42 -6.17 -6.25 -1.24
CA ALA A 42 -6.37 -4.85 -0.84
C ALA A 42 -7.06 -4.76 0.53
N GLU A 43 -8.14 -5.52 0.74
CA GLU A 43 -8.85 -5.54 2.02
C GLU A 43 -7.97 -6.08 3.16
N GLN A 44 -7.29 -7.20 2.94
CA GLN A 44 -6.38 -7.82 3.93
C GLN A 44 -5.20 -6.91 4.30
N THR A 45 -4.78 -6.02 3.40
CA THR A 45 -3.71 -5.04 3.65
C THR A 45 -4.25 -3.70 4.15
N GLY A 46 -5.54 -3.62 4.51
CA GLY A 46 -6.14 -2.46 5.17
C GLY A 46 -6.57 -1.34 4.23
N PHE A 47 -6.77 -1.64 2.94
CA PHE A 47 -7.41 -0.73 1.99
C PHE A 47 -8.89 -1.08 1.83
N SER A 48 -9.76 -0.20 2.32
CA SER A 48 -11.22 -0.33 2.18
C SER A 48 -11.75 0.02 0.78
N ASN A 49 -10.90 0.52 -0.12
CA ASN A 49 -11.28 0.91 -1.47
C ASN A 49 -10.23 0.46 -2.49
N ILE A 50 -10.66 -0.42 -3.41
CA ILE A 50 -9.79 -1.01 -4.43
C ILE A 50 -9.19 0.02 -5.39
N ARG A 51 -9.93 1.09 -5.74
CA ARG A 51 -9.41 2.16 -6.61
C ARG A 51 -8.30 2.94 -5.89
N HIS A 52 -8.45 3.18 -4.60
CA HIS A 52 -7.40 3.81 -3.80
C HIS A 52 -6.16 2.92 -3.71
N PHE A 53 -6.33 1.63 -3.40
CA PHE A 53 -5.25 0.65 -3.41
C PHE A 53 -4.48 0.64 -4.73
N ASN A 54 -5.18 0.50 -5.87
CA ASN A 54 -4.55 0.45 -7.19
C ASN A 54 -3.71 1.70 -7.48
N ARG A 55 -4.22 2.89 -7.12
CA ARG A 55 -3.49 4.15 -7.32
C ARG A 55 -2.24 4.20 -6.46
N VAL A 56 -2.37 3.92 -5.17
CA VAL A 56 -1.24 3.96 -4.23
C VAL A 56 -0.20 2.92 -4.62
N PHE A 57 -0.61 1.68 -4.87
CA PHE A 57 0.30 0.60 -5.27
C PHE A 57 1.08 0.98 -6.53
N LYS A 58 0.41 1.55 -7.54
CA LYS A 58 1.09 2.02 -8.76
C LYS A 58 2.04 3.18 -8.50
N ASN A 59 1.68 4.11 -7.63
CA ASN A 59 2.56 5.23 -7.28
C ASN A 59 3.82 4.75 -6.55
N GLU A 60 3.68 3.79 -5.62
CA GLU A 60 4.81 3.27 -4.83
C GLU A 60 5.70 2.29 -5.60
N THR A 61 5.13 1.50 -6.52
CA THR A 61 5.87 0.42 -7.22
C THR A 61 6.15 0.69 -8.70
N GLY A 62 5.49 1.69 -9.29
CA GLY A 62 5.51 1.95 -10.74
C GLY A 62 4.63 1.01 -11.57
N LEU A 63 4.02 -0.03 -10.97
CA LEU A 63 3.27 -1.07 -11.67
C LEU A 63 1.84 -1.19 -11.12
N THR A 64 0.88 -1.62 -11.95
CA THR A 64 -0.41 -2.02 -11.37
C THR A 64 -0.24 -3.30 -10.55
N PRO A 65 -1.10 -3.58 -9.56
CA PRO A 65 -1.01 -4.84 -8.80
C PRO A 65 -1.05 -6.09 -9.70
N LYS A 66 -1.79 -6.01 -10.82
CA LYS A 66 -1.85 -7.08 -11.82
C LYS A 66 -0.50 -7.24 -12.53
N ASP A 67 0.05 -6.15 -13.07
CA ASP A 67 1.36 -6.20 -13.76
C ASP A 67 2.48 -6.63 -12.81
N TYR A 68 2.39 -6.23 -11.53
CA TYR A 68 3.35 -6.64 -10.51
C TYR A 68 3.30 -8.14 -10.26
N ARG A 69 2.09 -8.73 -10.13
CA ARG A 69 1.91 -10.18 -10.00
C ARG A 69 2.46 -10.94 -11.20
N GLU A 70 2.21 -10.45 -12.41
CA GLU A 70 2.67 -11.13 -13.64
C GLU A 70 4.21 -11.14 -13.79
N ARG A 71 4.92 -10.28 -13.05
CA ARG A 71 6.39 -10.19 -13.05
C ARG A 71 7.06 -10.87 -11.86
N ALA A 72 6.30 -11.22 -10.83
CA ALA A 72 6.78 -11.86 -9.62
C ALA A 72 6.91 -13.37 -9.82
#